data_AF-A0AAD8WFB4-F1
#
_entry.id   AF-A0AAD8WFB4-F1
#
_cell.length_a   1.000
_cell.length_b   1.000
_cell.length_c   1.000
_cell.angle_alpha   90.00
_cell.angle_beta   90.00
_cell.angle_gamma   90.00
#
_symmetry.space_group_name_H-M   'P 1'
#
loop_
_entity.id
_entity.type
_entity.pdbx_description
1 polymer ?
#
loop_
_entity_poly.entity_id
_entity_poly.type
_entity_poly.pdbx_seq_one_letter_code
_entity_poly.pdbx_strand_id
1 'polypeptide(L)'
;MDYADYDGHMHPVRVLPGTPLQEWFAESLGGEEGDEMMVNSYHHQGVRRLAERFVPMAFAPDGLVEGFYDPDAYNLGEGKFIMGLQFHPERINSPWLKLSEDREAAARALMGKMSAAQLSSLAAFYRAMGNICSDVLDAKLQPQSPNFRE
;
A
#
# COMPACT_ATOMS: atom_id res chain seq x y z
N MET A 1 10.54 16.85 15.90
CA MET A 1 10.20 15.51 15.39
C MET A 1 11.25 14.59 15.98
N ASP A 2 10.88 13.88 17.05
CA ASP A 2 11.76 12.91 17.68
C ASP A 2 11.74 11.64 16.82
N TYR A 3 12.91 11.22 16.33
CA TYR A 3 13.06 10.05 15.46
C TYR A 3 13.18 8.73 16.24
N ALA A 4 13.19 8.79 17.57
CA ALA A 4 13.37 7.62 18.44
C ALA A 4 12.07 6.92 18.86
N ASP A 5 10.89 7.52 18.61
CA ASP A 5 9.57 6.97 18.98
C ASP A 5 8.67 6.75 17.73
N TYR A 6 9.29 6.20 16.67
CA TYR A 6 8.67 5.92 15.36
C TYR A 6 7.98 4.54 15.28
N ASP A 7 7.80 3.85 16.43
CA ASP A 7 7.07 2.57 16.51
C ASP A 7 5.77 2.69 17.33
N GLY A 8 5.45 3.88 17.87
CA GLY A 8 4.38 4.03 18.86
C GLY A 8 2.94 3.82 18.36
N HIS A 9 2.70 3.84 17.05
CA HIS A 9 1.35 3.69 16.47
C HIS A 9 1.31 2.54 15.49
N MET A 10 1.04 1.36 16.03
CA MET A 10 0.69 0.17 15.26
C MET A 10 -0.80 -0.15 15.38
N HIS A 11 -1.36 -0.79 14.37
CA HIS A 11 -2.73 -1.31 14.39
C HIS A 11 -2.78 -2.65 13.65
N PRO A 12 -3.75 -3.53 13.99
CA PRO A 12 -3.94 -4.76 13.26
C PRO A 12 -4.54 -4.46 11.89
N VAL A 13 -4.15 -5.27 10.90
CA VAL A 13 -4.82 -5.32 9.59
C VAL A 13 -5.15 -6.76 9.26
N ARG A 14 -6.35 -6.99 8.75
CA ARG A 14 -6.79 -8.29 8.25
C ARG A 14 -6.33 -8.43 6.80
N VAL A 15 -5.46 -9.39 6.53
CA VAL A 15 -4.98 -9.71 5.18
C VAL A 15 -5.97 -10.66 4.50
N LEU A 16 -6.33 -10.36 3.25
CA LEU A 16 -7.26 -11.19 2.48
C LEU A 16 -6.54 -12.38 1.84
N PRO A 17 -7.15 -13.58 1.84
CA PRO A 17 -6.57 -14.76 1.21
C PRO A 17 -6.53 -14.65 -0.31
N GLY A 18 -5.60 -15.36 -0.93
CA GLY A 18 -5.41 -15.39 -2.40
C GLY A 18 -4.88 -14.07 -2.98
N THR A 19 -4.39 -13.16 -2.13
CA THR A 19 -3.84 -11.88 -2.57
C THR A 19 -2.32 -11.89 -2.58
N PRO A 20 -1.68 -11.04 -3.40
CA PRO A 20 -0.23 -10.85 -3.35
C PRO A 20 0.29 -10.59 -1.94
N LEU A 21 -0.41 -9.77 -1.16
CA LEU A 21 0.03 -9.44 0.19
C LEU A 21 0.12 -10.67 1.11
N GLN A 22 -0.83 -11.60 1.00
CA GLN A 22 -0.78 -12.87 1.73
C GLN A 22 0.47 -13.66 1.35
N GLU A 23 0.78 -13.77 0.05
CA GLU A 23 1.96 -14.50 -0.43
C GLU A 23 3.27 -13.86 0.05
N TRP A 24 3.33 -12.54 0.10
CA TRP A 24 4.52 -11.79 0.51
C TRP A 24 4.82 -11.91 1.99
N PHE A 25 3.80 -12.11 2.83
CA PHE A 25 3.95 -12.22 4.28
C PHE A 25 3.54 -13.59 4.83
N ALA A 26 3.49 -14.62 3.98
CA ALA A 26 2.97 -15.95 4.34
C ALA A 26 3.65 -16.57 5.58
N GLU A 27 4.93 -16.26 5.85
CA GLU A 27 5.63 -16.72 7.06
C GLU A 27 5.20 -16.01 8.35
N SER A 28 4.62 -14.82 8.21
CA SER A 28 4.13 -13.98 9.32
C SER A 28 2.66 -14.23 9.62
N LEU A 29 1.92 -14.77 8.66
CA LEU A 29 0.50 -15.06 8.75
C LEU A 29 0.33 -16.54 9.11
N GLY A 30 -0.48 -16.87 10.11
CA GLY A 30 -0.60 -18.23 10.67
C GLY A 30 -1.35 -19.25 9.82
N GLY A 31 -1.34 -19.14 8.49
CA GLY A 31 -1.81 -20.16 7.55
C GLY A 31 -2.94 -19.72 6.62
N GLU A 32 -3.68 -20.71 6.07
CA GLU A 32 -4.57 -20.57 4.91
C GLU A 32 -5.74 -19.57 5.07
N GLU A 33 -6.11 -19.18 6.29
CA GLU A 33 -7.27 -18.31 6.54
C GLU A 33 -6.96 -16.80 6.48
N GLY A 34 -5.69 -16.39 6.45
CA GLY A 34 -5.30 -14.98 6.41
C GLY A 34 -5.42 -14.34 7.79
N ASP A 35 -4.32 -14.42 8.55
CA ASP A 35 -4.28 -13.90 9.91
C ASP A 35 -3.96 -12.40 9.96
N GLU A 36 -4.34 -11.79 11.07
CA GLU A 36 -4.07 -10.38 11.30
C GLU A 36 -2.56 -10.11 11.37
N MET A 37 -2.18 -8.95 10.87
CA MET A 37 -0.80 -8.46 10.88
C MET A 37 -0.75 -7.12 11.60
N MET A 38 0.22 -6.94 12.50
CA MET A 38 0.47 -5.62 13.10
C MET A 38 1.30 -4.77 12.14
N VAL A 39 0.78 -3.61 11.75
CA VAL A 39 1.48 -2.67 10.85
C VAL A 39 1.57 -1.30 11.48
N ASN A 40 2.54 -0.51 11.04
CA ASN A 40 2.65 0.88 11.44
C ASN A 40 1.59 1.76 10.75
N SER A 41 1.19 2.83 11.42
CA SER A 41 0.17 3.77 10.94
C SER A 41 0.74 5.19 10.90
N TYR A 42 1.25 5.59 9.74
CA TYR A 42 1.84 6.92 9.49
C TYR A 42 1.15 7.67 8.35
N HIS A 43 -0.17 7.76 8.39
CA HIS A 43 -0.96 8.45 7.38
C HIS A 43 -2.15 9.17 8.02
N HIS A 44 -2.34 10.42 7.61
CA HIS A 44 -3.50 11.23 8.03
C HIS A 44 -4.66 11.10 7.03
N GLN A 45 -4.47 10.29 5.99
CA GLN A 45 -5.36 10.11 4.86
C GLN A 45 -5.47 8.62 4.57
N GLY A 46 -6.56 8.25 3.90
CA GLY A 46 -6.82 6.88 3.54
C GLY A 46 -7.74 6.79 2.34
N VAL A 47 -7.78 5.61 1.72
CA VAL A 47 -8.61 5.33 0.55
C VAL A 47 -10.09 5.33 0.95
N ARG A 48 -10.81 6.41 0.60
CA ARG A 48 -12.27 6.51 0.85
C ARG A 48 -13.09 5.58 -0.05
N ARG A 49 -12.70 5.45 -1.32
CA ARG A 49 -13.31 4.56 -2.31
C ARG A 49 -12.23 4.07 -3.24
N LEU A 50 -11.99 2.75 -3.23
CA LEU A 50 -11.07 2.12 -4.16
C LEU A 50 -11.68 2.11 -5.56
N ALA A 51 -10.88 2.37 -6.59
CA ALA A 51 -11.34 2.31 -7.98
C ALA A 51 -11.64 0.84 -8.37
N GLU A 52 -12.63 0.63 -9.24
CA GLU A 52 -13.13 -0.71 -9.60
C GLU A 52 -12.08 -1.64 -10.21
N ARG A 53 -11.02 -1.06 -10.80
CA ARG A 53 -9.89 -1.80 -11.35
C ARG A 53 -9.02 -2.48 -10.28
N PHE A 54 -9.00 -1.96 -9.06
CA PHE A 54 -8.13 -2.47 -8.00
C PHE A 54 -8.88 -3.43 -7.08
N VAL A 55 -8.16 -4.44 -6.61
CA VAL A 55 -8.66 -5.42 -5.64
C VAL A 55 -7.98 -5.15 -4.29
N PRO A 56 -8.76 -5.03 -3.19
CA PRO A 56 -8.19 -4.83 -1.86
C PRO A 56 -7.43 -6.09 -1.40
N MET A 57 -6.39 -5.88 -0.58
CA MET A 57 -5.56 -6.94 -0.01
C MET A 57 -5.56 -6.94 1.52
N ALA A 58 -5.78 -5.79 2.14
CA ALA A 58 -5.83 -5.67 3.59
C ALA A 58 -6.82 -4.60 4.04
N PHE A 59 -7.43 -4.84 5.21
CA PHE A 59 -8.34 -3.90 5.86
C PHE A 59 -7.96 -3.67 7.32
N ALA A 60 -8.02 -2.42 7.77
CA ALA A 60 -8.04 -2.09 9.19
C ALA A 60 -9.40 -2.47 9.84
N PRO A 61 -9.51 -2.51 11.19
CA PRO A 61 -10.74 -2.90 11.88
C PRO A 61 -11.94 -1.99 11.60
N ASP A 62 -11.68 -0.74 11.22
CA ASP A 62 -12.71 0.25 10.83
C ASP A 62 -13.14 0.12 9.36
N GLY A 63 -12.55 -0.83 8.62
CA GLY A 63 -12.83 -1.07 7.20
C GLY A 63 -12.00 -0.23 6.23
N LEU A 64 -11.02 0.55 6.71
CA LEU A 64 -10.10 1.27 5.82
C LEU A 64 -9.24 0.29 5.01
N VAL A 65 -9.09 0.55 3.70
CA VAL A 65 -8.20 -0.24 2.83
C VAL A 65 -6.75 0.10 3.14
N GLU A 66 -5.98 -0.90 3.54
CA GLU A 66 -4.57 -0.79 3.92
C GLU A 66 -3.62 -1.32 2.85
N GLY A 67 -4.16 -2.05 1.87
CA GLY A 67 -3.42 -2.46 0.68
C GLY A 67 -4.34 -2.83 -0.46
N PHE A 68 -3.88 -2.66 -1.70
CA PHE A 68 -4.57 -3.08 -2.91
C PHE A 68 -3.59 -3.46 -4.03
N TYR A 69 -4.07 -4.17 -5.05
CA TYR A 69 -3.29 -4.49 -6.25
C TYR A 69 -4.16 -4.39 -7.51
N ASP A 70 -3.50 -4.34 -8.66
CA ASP A 70 -4.15 -4.44 -9.97
C ASP A 70 -4.01 -5.88 -10.49
N PRO A 71 -5.10 -6.66 -10.62
CA PRO A 71 -5.03 -8.04 -11.09
C PRO A 71 -4.53 -8.17 -12.54
N ASP A 72 -4.74 -7.15 -13.39
CA ASP A 72 -4.28 -7.16 -14.78
C ASP A 72 -2.80 -6.75 -14.91
N ALA A 73 -2.26 -6.13 -13.86
CA ALA A 73 -0.90 -5.63 -13.79
C ALA A 73 -0.08 -6.21 -12.61
N TYR A 74 -0.48 -7.39 -12.12
CA TYR A 74 0.28 -8.16 -11.15
C TYR A 74 0.58 -9.57 -11.69
N ASN A 75 1.81 -9.75 -12.16
CA ASN A 75 2.37 -11.02 -12.56
C ASN A 75 3.90 -10.89 -12.60
N LEU A 76 4.57 -11.42 -11.58
CA LEU A 76 6.03 -11.35 -11.46
C LEU A 76 6.76 -12.04 -12.62
N GLY A 77 6.18 -13.11 -13.18
CA GLY A 77 6.73 -13.85 -14.33
C GLY A 77 6.66 -13.07 -15.64
N GLU A 78 5.67 -12.19 -15.79
CA GLU A 78 5.50 -11.29 -16.95
C GLU A 78 6.12 -9.91 -16.74
N GLY A 79 6.78 -9.66 -15.61
CA GLY A 79 7.37 -8.36 -15.31
C GLY A 79 6.36 -7.29 -14.90
N LYS A 80 5.15 -7.68 -14.47
CA LYS A 80 4.08 -6.79 -14.03
C LYS A 80 4.01 -6.76 -12.51
N PHE A 81 4.09 -5.58 -11.92
CA PHE A 81 4.13 -5.43 -10.47
C PHE A 81 3.48 -4.10 -10.04
N ILE A 82 2.16 -4.13 -9.81
CA ILE A 82 1.41 -3.01 -9.24
C ILE A 82 0.72 -3.46 -7.94
N MET A 83 1.23 -2.91 -6.84
CA MET A 83 0.64 -2.99 -5.49
C MET A 83 0.76 -1.63 -4.83
N GLY A 84 -0.21 -1.28 -3.98
CA GLY A 84 -0.16 -0.13 -3.09
C GLY A 84 -0.39 -0.59 -1.65
N LEU A 85 0.40 -0.06 -0.73
CA LEU A 85 0.26 -0.26 0.71
C LEU A 85 0.13 1.10 1.38
N GLN A 86 -0.73 1.18 2.39
CA GLN A 86 -0.93 2.40 3.16
C GLN A 86 0.03 2.48 4.36
N PHE A 87 0.36 1.33 4.95
CA PHE A 87 1.46 1.17 5.90
C PHE A 87 2.84 1.09 5.20
N HIS A 88 3.89 1.18 6.00
CA HIS A 88 5.29 1.26 5.58
C HIS A 88 6.08 0.00 6.02
N PRO A 89 6.08 -1.10 5.24
CA PRO A 89 6.79 -2.32 5.60
C PRO A 89 8.31 -2.10 5.75
N GLU A 90 8.88 -1.14 5.02
CA GLU A 90 10.30 -0.78 5.10
C GLU A 90 10.71 -0.13 6.43
N ARG A 91 9.72 0.23 7.27
CA ARG A 91 9.89 0.86 8.58
C ARG A 91 9.42 -0.01 9.73
N ILE A 92 9.04 -1.26 9.48
CA ILE A 92 8.66 -2.18 10.54
C ILE A 92 9.90 -2.97 10.97
N ASN A 93 10.45 -2.66 12.14
CA ASN A 93 11.56 -3.41 12.73
C ASN A 93 11.04 -4.48 13.70
N SER A 94 10.19 -5.39 13.20
CA SER A 94 9.58 -6.45 14.01
C SER A 94 10.09 -7.82 13.59
N PRO A 95 10.60 -8.65 14.51
CA PRO A 95 11.01 -10.03 14.19
C PRO A 95 9.82 -10.93 13.79
N TRP A 96 8.59 -10.47 14.03
CA TRP A 96 7.35 -11.17 13.74
C TRP A 96 6.80 -10.88 12.34
N LEU A 97 7.31 -9.82 11.68
CA LEU A 97 6.93 -9.49 10.31
C LEU A 97 8.09 -9.81 9.36
N LYS A 98 7.93 -10.90 8.62
CA LYS A 98 8.88 -11.42 7.65
C LYS A 98 8.32 -11.31 6.24
N LEU A 99 9.05 -10.59 5.39
CA LEU A 99 8.84 -10.63 3.95
C LEU A 99 9.42 -11.93 3.39
N SER A 100 8.72 -12.53 2.44
CA SER A 100 9.20 -13.67 1.69
C SER A 100 10.45 -13.30 0.89
N GLU A 101 11.58 -13.92 1.22
CA GLU A 101 12.87 -13.70 0.56
C GLU A 101 12.79 -13.97 -0.96
N ASP A 102 12.09 -15.04 -1.35
CA ASP A 102 11.90 -15.41 -2.76
C ASP A 102 11.13 -14.33 -3.54
N ARG A 103 10.08 -13.76 -2.93
CA ARG A 103 9.28 -12.70 -3.55
C ARG A 103 10.05 -11.39 -3.65
N GLU A 104 10.81 -11.05 -2.60
CA GLU A 104 11.70 -9.90 -2.64
C GLU A 104 12.75 -10.04 -3.74
N ALA A 105 13.40 -11.21 -3.83
CA ALA A 105 14.38 -11.51 -4.87
C ALA A 105 13.76 -11.42 -6.28
N ALA A 106 12.56 -11.96 -6.48
CA ALA A 106 11.84 -11.87 -7.74
C ALA A 106 11.49 -10.42 -8.13
N ALA A 107 11.01 -9.61 -7.18
CA ALA A 107 10.72 -8.19 -7.41
C ALA A 107 11.99 -7.40 -7.73
N ARG A 108 13.09 -7.64 -7.02
CA ARG A 108 14.40 -7.04 -7.31
C ARG A 108 14.90 -7.42 -8.71
N ALA A 109 14.79 -8.69 -9.09
CA ALA A 109 15.17 -9.17 -10.41
C ALA A 109 14.31 -8.55 -11.53
N LEU A 110 13.00 -8.36 -11.28
CA LEU A 110 12.10 -7.67 -12.17
C LEU A 110 12.52 -6.21 -12.36
N MET A 111 12.72 -5.48 -11.27
CA MET A 111 13.15 -4.07 -11.31
C MET A 111 14.50 -3.92 -12.01
N GLY A 112 15.44 -4.85 -11.81
CA GLY A 112 16.73 -4.86 -12.49
C GLY A 112 16.66 -5.10 -14.00
N LYS A 113 15.57 -5.69 -14.51
CA LYS A 113 15.32 -5.91 -15.95
C LYS A 113 14.54 -4.78 -16.61
N MET A 114 13.99 -3.83 -15.83
CA MET A 114 13.25 -2.70 -16.40
C MET A 114 14.19 -1.76 -17.14
N SER A 115 13.80 -1.36 -18.35
CA SER A 115 14.50 -0.33 -19.11
C SER A 115 14.42 1.03 -18.40
N ALA A 116 15.36 1.93 -18.71
CA ALA A 116 15.32 3.31 -18.21
C ALA A 116 13.99 4.03 -18.54
N ALA A 117 13.39 3.73 -19.70
CA ALA A 117 12.08 4.26 -20.08
C ALA A 117 10.94 3.73 -19.19
N GLN A 118 10.97 2.44 -18.84
CA GLN A 118 9.98 1.84 -17.94
C GLN A 118 10.12 2.37 -16.51
N LEU A 119 11.35 2.50 -15.99
CA LEU A 119 11.61 3.10 -14.68
C LEU A 119 11.18 4.58 -14.64
N SER A 120 11.47 5.33 -15.71
CA SER A 120 11.04 6.72 -15.85
C SER A 120 9.51 6.85 -15.87
N SER A 121 8.82 5.96 -16.59
CA SER A 121 7.35 5.93 -16.64
C SER A 121 6.74 5.61 -15.28
N LEU A 122 7.30 4.64 -14.56
CA LEU A 122 6.88 4.31 -13.20
C LEU A 122 7.07 5.50 -12.23
N ALA A 123 8.24 6.15 -12.29
CA ALA A 123 8.50 7.33 -11.47
C ALA A 123 7.59 8.52 -11.82
N ALA A 124 7.28 8.71 -13.11
CA ALA A 124 6.35 9.75 -13.56
C ALA A 124 4.92 9.47 -13.07
N PHE A 125 4.48 8.21 -13.09
CA PHE A 125 3.19 7.81 -12.55
C PHE A 125 3.08 8.15 -11.06
N TYR A 126 4.07 7.77 -10.23
CA TYR A 126 4.06 8.09 -8.80
C TYR A 126 4.07 9.60 -8.53
N ARG A 127 4.80 10.40 -9.31
CA ARG A 127 4.77 11.87 -9.21
C ARG A 127 3.40 12.44 -9.56
N ALA A 128 2.77 11.97 -10.63
CA ALA A 128 1.43 12.42 -11.03
C ALA A 128 0.41 12.10 -9.94
N MET A 129 0.46 10.90 -9.37
CA MET A 129 -0.38 10.50 -8.23
C MET A 129 -0.14 11.40 -7.02
N GLY A 130 1.11 11.71 -6.68
CA GLY A 130 1.46 12.64 -5.61
C GLY A 130 0.84 14.03 -5.81
N ASN A 131 0.93 14.58 -7.03
CA ASN A 131 0.32 15.87 -7.37
C ASN A 131 -1.20 15.84 -7.26
N ILE A 132 -1.86 14.82 -7.82
CA ILE A 132 -3.33 14.68 -7.75
C ILE A 132 -3.78 14.60 -6.29
N CYS A 133 -3.08 13.82 -5.46
CA CYS A 133 -3.37 13.75 -4.03
C CYS A 133 -3.23 15.13 -3.37
N SER A 134 -2.15 15.87 -3.66
CA SER A 134 -1.96 17.24 -3.15
C SER A 134 -3.11 18.16 -3.56
N ASP A 135 -3.48 18.17 -4.84
CA ASP A 135 -4.55 19.04 -5.37
C ASP A 135 -5.91 18.74 -4.71
N VAL A 136 -6.24 17.46 -4.55
CA VAL A 136 -7.47 17.03 -3.87
C VAL A 136 -7.48 17.43 -2.40
N LEU A 137 -6.31 17.44 -1.74
CA LEU A 137 -6.19 17.87 -0.35
C LEU A 137 -6.36 19.36 -0.20
N ASP A 138 -5.69 20.14 -1.04
CA ASP A 138 -5.81 21.59 -1.05
C ASP A 138 -7.27 22.00 -1.26
N ALA A 139 -7.97 21.33 -2.19
CA ALA A 139 -9.40 21.55 -2.42
C ALA A 139 -10.28 21.21 -1.21
N LYS A 140 -9.94 20.19 -0.40
CA LYS A 140 -10.67 19.82 0.81
C LYS A 140 -10.37 20.72 2.01
N LEU A 141 -9.17 21.28 2.07
CA LEU A 141 -8.74 22.20 3.13
C LEU A 141 -9.27 23.63 2.90
N GLN A 142 -9.66 23.97 1.66
CA GLN A 142 -10.36 25.22 1.40
C GLN A 142 -11.75 25.21 2.08
N PRO A 143 -12.10 26.28 2.83
CA PRO A 143 -13.40 26.36 3.49
C PRO A 143 -14.51 26.33 2.44
N GLN A 144 -15.47 25.41 2.62
CA GLN A 144 -16.71 25.41 1.84
C GLN A 144 -17.40 26.76 2.07
N SER A 145 -17.55 27.56 1.00
CA SER A 145 -18.29 28.82 1.09
C SER A 145 -19.73 28.49 1.55
N PRO A 146 -20.27 29.19 2.56
CA PRO A 146 -21.64 28.95 2.98
C PRO A 146 -22.57 29.23 1.80
N ASN A 147 -23.26 28.19 1.36
CA ASN A 147 -24.24 28.26 0.29
C ASN A 147 -25.48 28.97 0.84
N PHE A 148 -25.48 30.30 0.84
CA PHE A 148 -26.68 31.09 1.06
C PHE A 148 -27.57 30.91 -0.17
N ARG A 149 -28.57 30.02 -0.05
CA ARG A 149 -29.74 30.03 -0.92
C ARG A 149 -30.92 30.49 -0.08
N GLU A 150 -31.49 31.62 -0.51
CA GLU A 150 -32.72 32.26 -0.02
C GLU A 150 -33.95 31.34 -0.17
#